data_AF-A0A927R5E6-F1
#
_entry.id   AF-A0A927R5E6-F1
#
_cell.length_a   1.000
_cell.length_b   1.000
_cell.length_c   1.000
_cell.angle_alpha   90.00
_cell.angle_beta   90.00
_cell.angle_gamma   90.00
#
_symmetry.space_group_name_H-M   'P 1'
#
loop_
_entity.id
_entity.type
_entity.pdbx_description
1 polymer ?
#
loop_
_entity_poly.entity_id
_entity_poly.type
_entity_poly.pdbx_seq_one_letter_code
_entity_poly.pdbx_strand_id
1 'polypeptide(L)'
;MKDIVLDRLRRIENLEQRQLLKEIVSGVLVNLVEYQEEMNRKLEERVFNEIEDWEDKHDIYVTLCTKEDIDPIHECLYPMIPSDLEKKTYNSEEMLESLKKKEAVNLFTLFLESDSSEIRALLNKQRYFAGHLRTTNGHYDIKVSLQQNKTYIQEIEKLYHIFQINGLPWKTINNPFAYKFCDVMLTHCPQFKEEEEIIELTFDLEEFEDKKKLDLIPLWNIEKLQMKNIGFPIPAIDKVNYEHVLSTRKTGIKHGYLIDVDEKSIRYIKRSENEVTIVSPQEKSGVWNLLKITKFEKEKVGSLEYELLSNRRINRFINKYVNKQALIVKTKGEIIRMVNSFEISKSVELVDVQIKDKLQGKRISYPINPFISDYISDESNKKVMLLLFRNRGEQSFISNDILSFLVSEIQRYFLEYQCEGTWV
;
A
#
# COMPACT_ATOMS: atom_id res chain seq x y z
N MET A 1 -22.42 34.36 4.03
CA MET A 1 -23.67 35.13 4.31
C MET A 1 -23.56 35.90 5.63
N LYS A 2 -23.02 35.28 6.69
CA LYS A 2 -22.73 35.90 8.01
C LYS A 2 -21.91 37.20 7.89
N ASP A 3 -20.87 37.22 7.07
CA ASP A 3 -20.01 38.40 6.87
C ASP A 3 -20.73 39.58 6.19
N ILE A 4 -21.62 39.31 5.23
CA ILE A 4 -22.40 40.33 4.52
C ILE A 4 -23.39 41.02 5.49
N VAL A 5 -23.98 40.24 6.39
CA VAL A 5 -24.94 40.73 7.38
C VAL A 5 -24.22 41.56 8.46
N LEU A 6 -23.04 41.13 8.90
CA LEU A 6 -22.20 41.87 9.84
C LEU A 6 -21.66 43.18 9.25
N ASP A 7 -21.32 43.19 7.95
CA ASP A 7 -20.85 44.40 7.27
C ASP A 7 -21.97 45.45 7.11
N ARG A 8 -23.21 45.00 6.83
CA ARG A 8 -24.38 45.89 6.78
C ARG A 8 -24.76 46.49 8.14
N LEU A 9 -24.64 45.72 9.23
CA LEU A 9 -24.86 46.20 10.60
C LEU A 9 -23.88 47.32 11.02
N ARG A 10 -22.69 47.36 10.42
CA ARG A 10 -21.68 48.39 10.71
C ARG A 10 -21.96 49.74 10.06
N ARG A 11 -22.80 49.78 9.02
CA ARG A 11 -23.12 50.99 8.23
C ARG A 11 -24.32 51.78 8.73
N ILE A 12 -24.91 51.42 9.87
CA ILE A 12 -26.07 52.10 10.46
C ILE A 12 -25.58 53.13 11.48
N GLU A 13 -25.92 54.40 11.26
CA GLU A 13 -25.51 55.53 12.11
C GLU A 13 -26.38 55.69 13.36
N ASN A 14 -27.67 55.29 13.30
CA ASN A 14 -28.58 55.33 14.44
C ASN A 14 -28.34 54.14 15.39
N LEU A 15 -27.92 54.44 16.62
CA LEU A 15 -27.51 53.45 17.63
C LEU A 15 -28.66 52.57 18.13
N GLU A 16 -29.87 53.11 18.31
CA GLU A 16 -31.03 52.34 18.76
C GLU A 16 -31.51 51.36 17.69
N GLN A 17 -31.59 51.83 16.44
CA GLN A 17 -31.93 50.98 15.30
C GLN A 17 -30.88 49.89 15.09
N ARG A 18 -29.60 50.20 15.28
CA ARG A 18 -28.50 49.25 15.18
C ARG A 18 -28.56 48.20 16.29
N GLN A 19 -28.94 48.57 17.51
CA GLN A 19 -29.06 47.64 18.62
C GLN A 19 -30.22 46.65 18.40
N LEU A 20 -31.40 47.14 18.00
CA LEU A 20 -32.55 46.31 17.65
C LEU A 20 -32.24 45.33 16.50
N LEU A 21 -31.62 45.82 15.42
CA LEU A 21 -31.21 44.98 14.29
C LEU A 21 -30.15 43.97 14.68
N LYS A 22 -29.21 44.33 15.57
CA LYS A 22 -28.19 43.41 16.07
C LYS A 22 -28.84 42.27 16.86
N GLU A 23 -29.83 42.55 17.70
CA GLU A 23 -30.57 41.52 18.44
C GLU A 23 -31.35 40.59 17.51
N ILE A 24 -32.05 41.12 16.51
CA ILE A 24 -32.80 40.30 15.53
C ILE A 24 -31.83 39.45 14.67
N VAL A 25 -30.74 40.06 14.20
CA VAL A 25 -29.75 39.37 13.38
C VAL A 25 -29.06 38.27 14.17
N SER A 26 -28.57 38.59 15.37
CA SER A 26 -27.76 37.65 16.17
C SER A 26 -28.63 36.59 16.82
N GLY A 27 -29.83 36.95 17.27
CA GLY A 27 -30.75 36.06 17.97
C GLY A 27 -31.60 35.18 17.06
N VAL A 28 -31.93 35.62 15.84
CA VAL A 28 -32.84 34.89 14.95
C VAL A 28 -32.15 34.48 13.64
N LEU A 29 -31.52 35.41 12.93
CA LEU A 29 -30.98 35.12 11.59
C LEU A 29 -29.72 34.25 11.64
N VAL A 30 -28.79 34.51 12.57
CA VAL A 30 -27.58 33.66 12.73
C VAL A 30 -28.00 32.24 13.11
N ASN A 31 -28.91 32.10 14.07
CA ASN A 31 -29.42 30.80 14.50
C ASN A 31 -30.18 30.08 13.38
N LEU A 32 -30.96 30.78 12.56
CA LEU A 32 -31.61 30.20 11.37
C LEU A 32 -30.59 29.75 10.32
N VAL A 33 -29.55 30.54 10.06
CA VAL A 33 -28.49 30.18 9.11
C VAL A 33 -27.73 28.96 9.63
N GLU A 34 -27.35 28.93 10.89
CA GLU A 34 -26.67 27.79 11.51
C GLU A 34 -27.56 26.55 11.51
N TYR A 35 -28.86 26.70 11.82
CA TYR A 35 -29.82 25.60 11.71
C TYR A 35 -29.97 25.08 10.28
N GLN A 36 -30.01 25.98 9.29
CA GLN A 36 -30.10 25.61 7.89
C GLN A 36 -28.83 24.94 7.38
N GLU A 37 -27.65 25.45 7.76
CA GLU A 37 -26.35 24.82 7.46
C GLU A 37 -26.26 23.42 8.09
N GLU A 38 -26.72 23.27 9.34
CA GLU A 38 -26.80 21.98 10.03
C GLU A 38 -27.77 21.01 9.34
N MET A 39 -28.96 21.48 8.94
CA MET A 39 -29.94 20.68 8.20
C MET A 39 -29.42 20.25 6.83
N ASN A 40 -28.74 21.15 6.12
CA ASN A 40 -28.09 20.84 4.84
C ASN A 40 -26.98 19.79 5.05
N ARG A 41 -26.12 19.95 6.07
CA ARG A 41 -25.07 18.97 6.38
C ARG A 41 -25.67 17.59 6.69
N LYS A 42 -26.74 17.53 7.48
CA LYS A 42 -27.44 16.27 7.79
C LYS A 42 -28.07 15.63 6.56
N LEU A 43 -28.62 16.44 5.66
CA LEU A 43 -29.18 15.95 4.39
C LEU A 43 -28.07 15.40 3.49
N GLU A 44 -26.96 16.12 3.35
CA GLU A 44 -25.77 15.67 2.63
C GLU A 44 -25.24 14.37 3.21
N GLU A 45 -25.02 14.29 4.52
CA GLU A 45 -24.57 13.07 5.20
C GLU A 45 -25.51 11.88 4.92
N ARG A 46 -26.84 12.11 4.97
CA ARG A 46 -27.81 11.06 4.67
C ARG A 46 -27.68 10.55 3.24
N VAL A 47 -27.69 11.45 2.26
CA VAL A 47 -27.57 11.09 0.83
C VAL A 47 -26.23 10.40 0.55
N PHE A 48 -25.14 10.84 1.18
CA PHE A 48 -23.83 10.22 1.03
C PHE A 48 -23.75 8.83 1.68
N ASN A 49 -24.49 8.59 2.77
CA ASN A 49 -24.54 7.32 3.47
C ASN A 49 -25.48 6.30 2.81
N GLU A 50 -26.38 6.71 1.90
CA GLU A 50 -27.16 5.79 1.05
C GLU A 50 -26.28 4.96 0.09
N ILE A 51 -25.06 5.45 -0.18
CA ILE A 51 -24.06 4.72 -0.94
C ILE A 51 -23.04 4.13 0.03
N GLU A 52 -23.20 2.83 0.31
CA GLU A 52 -22.23 2.07 1.11
C GLU A 52 -20.82 2.15 0.51
N ASP A 53 -19.86 2.42 1.38
CA ASP A 53 -18.44 2.45 1.05
C ASP A 53 -17.77 1.22 1.66
N TRP A 54 -17.66 0.16 0.86
CA TRP A 54 -16.96 -1.06 1.24
C TRP A 54 -15.44 -0.93 1.06
N GLU A 55 -14.93 0.12 0.40
CA GLU A 55 -13.50 0.33 0.15
C GLU A 55 -12.75 0.86 1.39
N ASP A 56 -13.35 1.73 2.21
CA ASP A 56 -12.71 2.37 3.37
C ASP A 56 -12.17 1.36 4.42
N LYS A 57 -12.73 0.15 4.47
CA LYS A 57 -12.25 -0.92 5.37
C LYS A 57 -11.02 -1.68 4.84
N HIS A 58 -10.65 -1.48 3.57
CA HIS A 58 -9.59 -2.22 2.87
C HIS A 58 -8.46 -1.29 2.39
N ASP A 59 -8.38 -0.07 2.95
CA ASP A 59 -7.24 0.83 2.74
C ASP A 59 -5.99 0.24 3.39
N ILE A 60 -4.93 0.16 2.58
CA ILE A 60 -3.63 -0.35 3.02
C ILE A 60 -2.69 0.83 3.20
N TYR A 61 -2.09 0.89 4.37
CA TYR A 61 -1.09 1.87 4.76
C TYR A 61 0.24 1.14 4.93
N VAL A 62 1.32 1.78 4.48
CA VAL A 62 2.68 1.23 4.53
C VAL A 62 3.67 2.29 4.98
N THR A 63 4.72 1.86 5.67
CA THR A 63 5.86 2.70 6.06
C THR A 63 7.11 1.82 6.24
N LEU A 64 8.25 2.44 6.53
CA LEU A 64 9.49 1.80 6.94
C LEU A 64 9.82 2.21 8.37
N CYS A 65 10.40 1.27 9.11
CA CYS A 65 10.93 1.51 10.44
C CYS A 65 12.26 0.78 10.60
N THR A 66 13.15 1.31 11.42
CA THR A 66 14.32 0.54 11.87
C THR A 66 13.85 -0.59 12.78
N LYS A 67 14.59 -1.70 12.79
CA LYS A 67 14.28 -2.85 13.65
C LYS A 67 14.23 -2.50 15.15
N GLU A 68 15.01 -1.51 15.57
CA GLU A 68 15.09 -1.07 16.97
C GLU A 68 13.89 -0.21 17.38
N ASP A 69 13.32 0.55 16.45
CA ASP A 69 12.21 1.48 16.71
C ASP A 69 10.82 0.82 16.55
N ILE A 70 10.76 -0.47 16.21
CA ILE A 70 9.48 -1.20 16.12
C ILE A 70 8.92 -1.42 17.52
N ASP A 71 7.84 -0.72 17.83
CA ASP A 71 7.06 -0.95 19.03
C ASP A 71 6.28 -2.29 18.91
N PRO A 72 6.57 -3.30 19.74
CA PRO A 72 5.89 -4.60 19.71
C PRO A 72 4.40 -4.52 20.06
N ILE A 73 3.95 -3.42 20.69
CA ILE A 73 2.56 -3.21 21.14
C ILE A 73 1.80 -2.35 20.12
N HIS A 74 2.45 -1.89 19.05
CA HIS A 74 1.84 -0.99 18.09
C HIS A 74 0.56 -1.59 17.46
N GLU A 75 -0.59 -0.96 17.73
CA GLU A 75 -1.91 -1.55 17.42
C GLU A 75 -2.33 -1.40 15.94
N CYS A 76 -1.58 -0.66 15.13
CA CYS A 76 -2.00 -0.24 13.77
C CYS A 76 -1.06 -0.61 12.63
N LEU A 77 0.19 -0.98 12.93
CA LEU A 77 1.24 -1.23 11.95
C LEU A 77 2.01 -2.46 12.40
N TYR A 78 2.15 -3.42 11.50
CA TYR A 78 2.75 -4.71 11.74
C TYR A 78 3.82 -4.96 10.68
N PRO A 79 4.88 -5.73 10.98
CA PRO A 79 5.82 -6.17 9.97
C PRO A 79 5.10 -6.91 8.84
N MET A 80 5.47 -6.63 7.59
CA MET A 80 4.98 -7.41 6.44
C MET A 80 5.33 -8.89 6.61
N ILE A 81 6.52 -9.16 7.11
CA ILE A 81 7.04 -10.51 7.37
C ILE A 81 7.51 -10.57 8.83
N PRO A 82 6.82 -11.33 9.70
CA PRO A 82 7.18 -11.42 11.13
C PRO A 82 8.60 -11.95 11.38
N SER A 83 9.12 -12.82 10.51
CA SER A 83 10.48 -13.37 10.65
C SER A 83 11.60 -12.34 10.45
N ASP A 84 11.32 -11.15 9.90
CA ASP A 84 12.33 -10.08 9.78
C ASP A 84 12.79 -9.53 11.14
N LEU A 85 11.96 -9.70 12.17
CA LEU A 85 12.29 -9.37 13.55
C LEU A 85 13.31 -10.36 14.16
N GLU A 86 13.41 -11.56 13.63
CA GLU A 86 14.35 -12.57 14.12
C GLU A 86 15.80 -12.18 13.74
N LYS A 87 16.77 -12.52 14.59
CA LYS A 87 18.18 -12.32 14.24
C LYS A 87 18.58 -13.45 13.30
N LYS A 88 19.05 -13.11 12.10
CA LYS A 88 19.63 -14.08 11.18
C LYS A 88 20.92 -14.62 11.80
N THR A 89 20.94 -15.91 12.13
CA THR A 89 22.15 -16.64 12.48
C THR A 89 22.72 -17.27 11.22
N TYR A 90 23.97 -16.93 10.89
CA TYR A 90 24.66 -17.54 9.77
C TYR A 90 25.18 -18.91 10.19
N ASN A 91 24.73 -19.97 9.53
CA ASN A 91 25.38 -21.27 9.69
C ASN A 91 26.59 -21.33 8.75
N SER A 92 27.80 -21.32 9.34
CA SER A 92 29.06 -21.41 8.61
C SER A 92 29.12 -22.65 7.69
N GLU A 93 28.48 -23.76 8.08
CA GLU A 93 28.45 -25.00 7.31
C GLU A 93 27.64 -24.86 6.00
N GLU A 94 26.42 -24.31 6.06
CA GLU A 94 25.55 -24.10 4.89
C GLU A 94 26.16 -23.10 3.89
N MET A 95 26.82 -22.06 4.42
CA MET A 95 27.50 -21.06 3.60
C MET A 95 28.70 -21.67 2.88
N LEU A 96 29.52 -22.48 3.57
CA LEU A 96 30.68 -23.16 2.98
C LEU A 96 30.27 -24.25 1.97
N GLU A 97 29.20 -25.01 2.22
CA GLU A 97 28.67 -25.98 1.26
C GLU A 97 28.16 -25.32 -0.02
N SER A 98 27.43 -24.22 0.11
CA SER A 98 26.89 -23.47 -1.03
C SER A 98 28.02 -22.83 -1.85
N LEU A 99 29.05 -22.32 -1.18
CA LEU A 99 30.26 -21.81 -1.84
C LEU A 99 31.06 -22.92 -2.56
N LYS A 100 31.17 -24.12 -1.98
CA LYS A 100 31.77 -25.30 -2.63
C LYS A 100 31.00 -25.69 -3.90
N LYS A 101 29.67 -25.49 -3.92
CA LYS A 101 28.78 -25.72 -5.09
C LYS A 101 28.78 -24.56 -6.10
N LYS A 102 29.50 -23.47 -5.84
CA LYS A 102 29.45 -22.19 -6.61
C LYS A 102 28.06 -21.55 -6.65
N GLU A 103 27.25 -21.81 -5.63
CA GLU A 103 25.95 -21.17 -5.48
C GLU A 103 26.12 -19.85 -4.72
N ALA A 104 25.40 -18.82 -5.17
CA ALA A 104 25.42 -17.52 -4.51
C ALA A 104 24.66 -17.61 -3.19
N VAL A 105 25.30 -17.20 -2.09
CA VAL A 105 24.70 -17.23 -0.74
C VAL A 105 24.14 -15.85 -0.41
N ASN A 106 22.87 -15.78 -0.02
CA ASN A 106 22.30 -14.53 0.50
C ASN A 106 22.83 -14.30 1.92
N LEU A 107 23.55 -13.20 2.11
CA LEU A 107 24.05 -12.78 3.41
C LEU A 107 22.91 -12.08 4.16
N PHE A 108 22.53 -10.90 3.70
CA PHE A 108 21.43 -10.16 4.27
C PHE A 108 20.77 -9.26 3.22
N THR A 109 19.67 -8.65 3.62
CA THR A 109 18.91 -7.75 2.79
C THR A 109 19.16 -6.33 3.28
N LEU A 110 19.48 -5.42 2.36
CA LEU A 110 19.64 -4.00 2.63
C LEU A 110 18.58 -3.20 1.89
N PHE A 111 18.35 -1.98 2.36
CA PHE A 111 17.49 -1.01 1.69
C PHE A 111 18.35 0.08 1.05
N LEU A 112 18.05 0.43 -0.20
CA LEU A 112 18.67 1.56 -0.89
C LEU A 112 17.70 2.74 -0.94
N GLU A 113 18.04 3.81 -0.21
CA GLU A 113 17.31 5.07 -0.23
C GLU A 113 17.64 5.86 -1.51
N SER A 114 17.23 5.32 -2.66
CA SER A 114 17.43 5.94 -3.96
C SER A 114 16.23 5.82 -4.87
N ASP A 115 16.25 6.55 -5.97
CA ASP A 115 15.25 6.44 -7.01
C ASP A 115 15.25 5.04 -7.64
N SER A 116 14.06 4.49 -7.87
CA SER A 116 13.91 3.13 -8.41
C SER A 116 14.47 2.97 -9.83
N SER A 117 14.67 4.05 -10.58
CA SER A 117 15.37 4.01 -11.88
C SER A 117 16.90 3.89 -11.74
N GLU A 118 17.48 4.39 -10.65
CA GLU A 118 18.90 4.22 -10.32
C GLU A 118 19.16 2.80 -9.82
N ILE A 119 18.33 2.30 -8.92
CA ILE A 119 18.44 0.93 -8.39
C ILE A 119 18.32 -0.08 -9.53
N ARG A 120 17.34 0.07 -10.43
CA ARG A 120 17.23 -0.78 -11.64
C ARG A 120 18.46 -0.70 -12.52
N ALA A 121 19.04 0.49 -12.70
CA ALA A 121 20.25 0.65 -13.50
C ALA A 121 21.47 -0.03 -12.85
N LEU A 122 21.57 0.02 -11.52
CA LEU A 122 22.60 -0.67 -10.74
C LEU A 122 22.46 -2.19 -10.88
N LEU A 123 21.27 -2.73 -10.64
CA LEU A 123 20.99 -4.17 -10.69
C LEU A 123 21.19 -4.75 -12.10
N ASN A 124 20.84 -4.00 -13.15
CA ASN A 124 21.06 -4.41 -14.55
C ASN A 124 22.55 -4.51 -14.92
N LYS A 125 23.44 -3.77 -14.25
CA LYS A 125 24.88 -3.82 -14.50
C LYS A 125 25.56 -5.04 -13.86
N GLN A 126 24.91 -5.72 -12.92
CA GLN A 126 25.46 -6.87 -12.18
C GLN A 126 26.88 -6.62 -11.64
N ARG A 127 27.07 -5.47 -10.96
CA ARG A 127 28.36 -5.07 -10.40
C ARG A 127 28.75 -5.95 -9.22
N TYR A 128 30.06 -6.13 -9.07
CA TYR A 128 30.67 -6.73 -7.89
C TYR A 128 31.30 -5.64 -7.03
N PHE A 129 31.09 -5.74 -5.72
CA PHE A 129 31.62 -4.84 -4.72
C PHE A 129 32.62 -5.58 -3.83
N ALA A 130 33.66 -4.86 -3.42
CA ALA A 130 34.67 -5.40 -2.51
C ALA A 130 34.14 -5.33 -1.07
N GLY A 131 34.44 -6.37 -0.30
CA GLY A 131 34.12 -6.41 1.11
C GLY A 131 35.12 -7.23 1.89
N HIS A 132 34.93 -7.24 3.20
CA HIS A 132 35.76 -7.93 4.15
C HIS A 132 34.88 -8.74 5.12
N LEU A 133 35.28 -9.98 5.33
CA LEU A 133 34.68 -10.91 6.29
C LEU A 133 35.66 -11.12 7.45
N ARG A 134 35.21 -10.83 8.68
CA ARG A 134 35.97 -11.10 9.89
C ARG A 134 35.38 -12.31 10.61
N THR A 135 36.19 -13.35 10.77
CA THR A 135 35.85 -14.55 11.54
C THR A 135 36.61 -14.57 12.86
N THR A 136 36.34 -15.58 13.69
CA THR A 136 37.10 -15.84 14.93
C THR A 136 38.60 -16.05 14.71
N ASN A 137 39.02 -16.56 13.54
CA ASN A 137 40.42 -16.93 13.28
C ASN A 137 41.11 -16.10 12.19
N GLY A 138 40.42 -15.19 11.49
CA GLY A 138 41.05 -14.43 10.41
C GLY A 138 40.18 -13.36 9.75
N HIS A 139 40.79 -12.70 8.77
CA HIS A 139 40.19 -11.66 7.93
C HIS A 139 40.28 -12.10 6.47
N TYR A 140 39.16 -12.07 5.75
CA TYR A 140 39.07 -12.58 4.39
C TYR A 140 38.46 -11.54 3.45
N ASP A 141 39.09 -11.34 2.30
CA ASP A 141 38.56 -10.45 1.26
C ASP A 141 37.47 -11.16 0.46
N ILE A 142 36.29 -10.56 0.43
CA ILE A 142 35.11 -11.10 -0.24
C ILE A 142 34.65 -10.22 -1.40
N LYS A 143 33.90 -10.81 -2.31
CA LYS A 143 33.15 -10.06 -3.33
C LYS A 143 31.67 -10.33 -3.20
N VAL A 144 30.90 -9.26 -3.15
CA VAL A 144 29.45 -9.31 -3.07
C VAL A 144 28.81 -8.72 -4.33
N SER A 145 27.63 -9.19 -4.67
CA SER A 145 26.79 -8.63 -5.72
C SER A 145 25.40 -8.37 -5.18
N LEU A 146 24.68 -7.42 -5.76
CA LEU A 146 23.33 -7.09 -5.35
C LEU A 146 22.30 -7.74 -6.28
N GLN A 147 21.27 -8.32 -5.69
CA GLN A 147 20.10 -8.82 -6.40
C GLN A 147 18.83 -8.17 -5.86
N GLN A 148 17.84 -7.97 -6.73
CA GLN A 148 16.53 -7.45 -6.32
C GLN A 148 15.89 -8.42 -5.32
N ASN A 149 15.63 -7.97 -4.10
CA ASN A 149 14.80 -8.74 -3.18
C ASN A 149 13.34 -8.63 -3.64
N LYS A 150 12.68 -9.77 -3.85
CA LYS A 150 11.28 -9.83 -4.30
C LYS A 150 10.33 -10.28 -3.20
N THR A 151 10.80 -10.52 -1.98
CA THR A 151 10.01 -11.13 -0.91
C THR A 151 8.79 -10.27 -0.55
N TYR A 152 8.98 -8.95 -0.40
CA TYR A 152 7.86 -8.04 -0.11
C TYR A 152 6.90 -7.86 -1.29
N ILE A 153 7.41 -7.95 -2.52
CA ILE A 153 6.58 -7.93 -3.74
C ILE A 153 5.69 -9.18 -3.79
N GLN A 154 6.24 -10.34 -3.42
CA GLN A 154 5.49 -11.59 -3.32
C GLN A 154 4.44 -11.58 -2.21
N GLU A 155 4.69 -10.91 -1.07
CA GLU A 155 3.64 -10.73 -0.05
C GLU A 155 2.48 -9.87 -0.56
N ILE A 156 2.76 -8.84 -1.38
CA ILE A 156 1.72 -8.05 -2.06
C ILE A 156 0.95 -8.90 -3.08
N GLU A 157 1.64 -9.76 -3.83
CA GLU A 157 1.02 -10.70 -4.77
C GLU A 157 0.12 -11.73 -4.06
N LYS A 158 0.57 -12.30 -2.94
CA LYS A 158 -0.27 -13.18 -2.09
C LYS A 158 -1.53 -12.45 -1.64
N LEU A 159 -1.39 -11.20 -1.21
CA LEU A 159 -2.53 -10.38 -0.81
C LEU A 159 -3.51 -10.16 -1.98
N TYR A 160 -3.02 -9.96 -3.20
CA TYR A 160 -3.89 -9.88 -4.39
C TYR A 160 -4.75 -11.13 -4.57
N HIS A 161 -4.16 -12.32 -4.48
CA HIS A 161 -4.92 -13.58 -4.57
C HIS A 161 -5.95 -13.71 -3.46
N ILE A 162 -5.61 -13.29 -2.24
CA ILE A 162 -6.56 -13.25 -1.12
C ILE A 162 -7.74 -12.33 -1.43
N PHE A 163 -7.51 -11.13 -1.99
CA PHE A 163 -8.61 -10.25 -2.43
C PHE A 163 -9.53 -10.94 -3.46
N GLN A 164 -8.97 -11.67 -4.42
CA GLN A 164 -9.73 -12.42 -5.42
C GLN A 164 -10.63 -13.50 -4.78
N ILE A 165 -10.05 -14.34 -3.90
CA ILE A 165 -10.79 -15.38 -3.15
C ILE A 165 -11.94 -14.76 -2.35
N ASN A 166 -11.72 -13.56 -1.83
CA ASN A 166 -12.68 -12.83 -1.01
C ASN A 166 -13.78 -12.13 -1.82
N GLY A 167 -13.75 -12.21 -3.16
CA GLY A 167 -14.67 -11.54 -4.06
C GLY A 167 -14.58 -10.02 -3.99
N LEU A 168 -13.43 -9.49 -3.57
CA LEU A 168 -13.20 -8.05 -3.42
C LEU A 168 -12.31 -7.56 -4.57
N PRO A 169 -12.62 -6.40 -5.16
CA PRO A 169 -11.79 -5.86 -6.21
C PRO A 169 -10.44 -5.41 -5.64
N TRP A 170 -9.39 -5.68 -6.40
CA TRP A 170 -8.06 -5.22 -6.07
C TRP A 170 -7.98 -3.70 -6.17
N LYS A 171 -7.15 -3.11 -5.32
CA LYS A 171 -6.70 -1.72 -5.42
C LYS A 171 -5.20 -1.72 -5.31
N THR A 172 -4.51 -1.15 -6.31
CA THR A 172 -3.04 -1.13 -6.33
C THR A 172 -2.52 -0.61 -4.98
N ILE A 173 -1.48 -1.21 -4.43
CA ILE A 173 -0.89 -0.76 -3.17
C ILE A 173 0.17 0.28 -3.47
N ASN A 174 0.07 1.44 -2.83
CA ASN A 174 1.11 2.47 -2.89
C ASN A 174 2.23 2.11 -1.91
N ASN A 175 3.10 1.19 -2.31
CA ASN A 175 4.28 0.79 -1.54
C ASN A 175 5.57 1.04 -2.33
N PRO A 176 6.14 2.25 -2.26
CA PRO A 176 7.37 2.58 -2.96
C PRO A 176 8.60 1.88 -2.35
N PHE A 177 8.50 1.40 -1.12
CA PHE A 177 9.61 0.81 -0.39
C PHE A 177 9.91 -0.63 -0.82
N ALA A 178 8.87 -1.40 -1.17
CA ALA A 178 9.00 -2.82 -1.53
C ALA A 178 9.98 -3.11 -2.67
N TYR A 179 10.20 -2.14 -3.58
CA TYR A 179 11.08 -2.28 -4.75
C TYR A 179 12.52 -1.83 -4.52
N LYS A 180 12.85 -1.37 -3.30
CA LYS A 180 14.17 -0.79 -2.97
C LYS A 180 15.02 -1.71 -2.09
N PHE A 181 14.51 -2.88 -1.74
CA PHE A 181 15.27 -3.90 -1.02
C PHE A 181 16.14 -4.73 -1.98
N CYS A 182 17.39 -4.93 -1.59
CA CYS A 182 18.38 -5.71 -2.33
C CYS A 182 19.00 -6.77 -1.42
N ASP A 183 19.08 -8.00 -1.92
CA ASP A 183 19.83 -9.07 -1.28
C ASP A 183 21.31 -8.95 -1.63
N VAL A 184 22.15 -9.05 -0.61
CA VAL A 184 23.61 -9.05 -0.72
C VAL A 184 24.06 -10.48 -0.91
N MET A 185 24.40 -10.81 -2.14
CA MET A 185 24.82 -12.16 -2.52
C MET A 185 26.34 -12.27 -2.47
N LEU A 186 26.84 -13.22 -1.67
CA LEU A 186 28.24 -13.57 -1.66
C LEU A 186 28.59 -14.34 -2.94
N THR A 187 29.54 -13.82 -3.70
CA THR A 187 29.96 -14.39 -5.00
C THR A 187 31.35 -15.00 -4.96
N HIS A 188 32.21 -14.46 -4.11
CA HIS A 188 33.55 -14.98 -3.88
C HIS A 188 33.92 -14.82 -2.42
N CYS A 189 34.39 -15.92 -1.82
CA CYS A 189 35.00 -15.93 -0.50
C CYS A 189 36.17 -16.94 -0.51
N PRO A 190 37.33 -16.60 0.06
CA PRO A 190 38.38 -17.56 0.34
C PRO A 190 37.84 -18.68 1.24
N GLN A 191 38.37 -19.91 1.11
CA GLN A 191 38.03 -20.97 2.03
C GLN A 191 38.55 -20.65 3.43
N PHE A 192 37.66 -20.65 4.41
CA PHE A 192 37.96 -20.56 5.83
C PHE A 192 37.46 -21.84 6.53
N LYS A 193 37.96 -22.14 7.74
CA LYS A 193 37.64 -23.42 8.40
C LYS A 193 36.18 -23.50 8.83
N GLU A 194 35.60 -24.69 8.81
CA GLU A 194 34.19 -24.96 9.18
C GLU A 194 33.88 -24.57 10.64
N GLU A 195 34.89 -24.54 11.51
CA GLU A 195 34.81 -24.17 12.93
C GLU A 195 34.82 -22.64 13.17
N GLU A 196 34.96 -21.82 12.12
CA GLU A 196 35.04 -20.37 12.24
C GLU A 196 33.64 -19.73 12.20
N GLU A 197 33.30 -18.99 13.25
CA GLU A 197 32.09 -18.17 13.30
C GLU A 197 32.35 -16.80 12.65
N ILE A 198 31.38 -16.34 11.86
CA ILE A 198 31.39 -15.01 11.25
C ILE A 198 31.03 -13.99 12.32
N ILE A 199 31.97 -13.11 12.64
CA ILE A 199 31.77 -12.05 13.64
C ILE A 199 31.21 -10.80 12.98
N GLU A 200 31.74 -10.43 11.81
CA GLU A 200 31.44 -9.16 11.18
C GLU A 200 31.62 -9.24 9.66
N LEU A 201 30.72 -8.59 8.94
CA LEU A 201 30.75 -8.48 7.49
C LEU A 201 30.62 -7.03 7.08
N THR A 202 31.61 -6.52 6.36
CA THR A 202 31.65 -5.15 5.86
C THR A 202 31.85 -5.15 4.35
N PHE A 203 31.19 -4.24 3.65
CA PHE A 203 31.44 -4.00 2.22
C PHE A 203 31.11 -2.55 1.89
N ASP A 204 31.78 -2.06 0.86
CA ASP A 204 31.63 -0.71 0.34
C ASP A 204 30.81 -0.75 -0.94
N LEU A 205 29.66 -0.05 -0.96
CA LEU A 205 28.84 0.11 -2.16
C LEU A 205 29.30 1.28 -3.05
N GLU A 206 30.51 1.79 -2.84
CA GLU A 206 31.13 2.87 -3.60
C GLU A 206 30.20 4.09 -3.60
N GLU A 207 29.71 4.52 -4.78
CA GLU A 207 28.85 5.71 -4.87
C GLU A 207 27.45 5.55 -4.24
N PHE A 208 27.08 4.33 -3.80
CA PHE A 208 25.78 4.05 -3.17
C PHE A 208 25.88 3.88 -1.64
N GLU A 209 27.08 4.01 -1.06
CA GLU A 209 27.31 3.79 0.37
C GLU A 209 26.48 4.74 1.25
N ASP A 210 26.39 6.02 0.88
CA ASP A 210 25.57 7.02 1.60
C ASP A 210 24.06 6.72 1.56
N LYS A 211 23.61 5.94 0.57
CA LYS A 211 22.20 5.56 0.37
C LYS A 211 21.87 4.21 0.99
N LYS A 212 22.86 3.51 1.54
CA LYS A 212 22.71 2.19 2.16
C LYS A 212 22.07 2.34 3.53
N LYS A 213 20.95 1.64 3.75
CA LYS A 213 20.31 1.50 5.06
C LYS A 213 20.19 0.03 5.41
N LEU A 214 20.58 -0.30 6.64
CA LEU A 214 20.51 -1.65 7.20
C LEU A 214 19.36 -1.73 8.20
N ASP A 215 18.91 -2.95 8.48
CA ASP A 215 17.90 -3.25 9.51
C ASP A 215 16.58 -2.47 9.37
N LEU A 216 16.23 -2.04 8.16
CA LEU A 216 14.92 -1.48 7.85
C LEU A 216 13.91 -2.59 7.58
N ILE A 217 12.73 -2.47 8.18
CA ILE A 217 11.63 -3.41 8.06
C ILE A 217 10.40 -2.66 7.54
N PRO A 218 9.77 -3.13 6.44
CA PRO A 218 8.53 -2.56 5.97
C PRO A 218 7.35 -2.98 6.85
N LEU A 219 6.58 -2.00 7.26
CA LEU A 219 5.37 -2.16 8.05
C LEU A 219 4.13 -1.90 7.21
N TRP A 220 3.05 -2.58 7.53
CA TRP A 220 1.72 -2.35 6.95
C TRP A 220 0.61 -2.50 7.99
N ASN A 221 -0.60 -2.02 7.71
CA ASN A 221 -1.74 -2.12 8.63
C ASN A 221 -2.49 -3.47 8.55
N ILE A 222 -1.79 -4.58 8.29
CA ILE A 222 -2.39 -5.90 8.13
C ILE A 222 -1.87 -6.86 9.20
N GLU A 223 -2.80 -7.42 9.97
CA GLU A 223 -2.54 -8.38 11.03
C GLU A 223 -3.02 -9.77 10.61
N LYS A 224 -2.19 -10.81 10.83
CA LYS A 224 -2.59 -12.21 10.63
C LYS A 224 -3.32 -12.71 11.88
N LEU A 225 -4.55 -13.21 11.71
CA LEU A 225 -5.40 -13.70 12.79
C LEU A 225 -5.87 -15.13 12.55
N GLN A 226 -6.14 -15.83 13.65
CA GLN A 226 -6.82 -17.12 13.66
C GLN A 226 -8.12 -17.03 14.43
N MET A 227 -9.23 -17.41 13.80
CA MET A 227 -10.57 -17.33 14.41
C MET A 227 -11.31 -18.66 14.34
N LYS A 228 -12.04 -18.97 15.40
CA LYS A 228 -12.93 -20.13 15.48
C LYS A 228 -14.37 -19.74 15.13
N ASN A 229 -15.12 -20.69 14.60
CA ASN A 229 -16.53 -20.52 14.32
C ASN A 229 -17.34 -20.19 15.58
N ILE A 230 -18.37 -19.37 15.42
CA ILE A 230 -19.45 -19.25 16.37
C ILE A 230 -20.34 -20.47 16.21
N GLY A 231 -20.20 -21.45 17.10
CA GLY A 231 -21.01 -22.66 17.07
C GLY A 231 -20.66 -23.61 15.92
N PHE A 232 -21.64 -24.44 15.54
CA PHE A 232 -21.49 -25.45 14.50
C PHE A 232 -21.87 -24.87 13.12
N PRO A 233 -21.21 -25.30 12.04
CA PRO A 233 -21.57 -24.89 10.69
C PRO A 233 -23.00 -25.32 10.34
N ILE A 234 -23.75 -24.43 9.70
CA ILE A 234 -25.16 -24.66 9.37
C ILE A 234 -25.27 -24.96 7.86
N PRO A 235 -26.04 -25.97 7.42
CA PRO A 235 -26.24 -26.21 5.99
C PRO A 235 -26.79 -24.97 5.28
N ALA A 236 -26.11 -24.56 4.19
CA ALA A 236 -26.54 -23.48 3.33
C ALA A 236 -27.82 -23.86 2.55
N ILE A 237 -28.42 -22.88 1.88
CA ILE A 237 -29.67 -23.05 1.12
C ILE A 237 -29.56 -24.18 0.07
N ASP A 238 -28.39 -24.34 -0.55
CA ASP A 238 -28.13 -25.38 -1.55
C ASP A 238 -28.03 -26.79 -0.97
N LYS A 239 -27.97 -26.93 0.37
CA LYS A 239 -27.78 -28.20 1.11
C LYS A 239 -26.52 -28.98 0.75
N VAL A 240 -25.57 -28.34 0.06
CA VAL A 240 -24.27 -28.92 -0.31
C VAL A 240 -23.16 -28.23 0.48
N ASN A 241 -23.29 -26.93 0.70
CA ASN A 241 -22.33 -26.13 1.44
C ASN A 241 -22.80 -25.87 2.88
N TYR A 242 -21.88 -25.42 3.71
CA TYR A 242 -22.08 -25.07 5.10
C TYR A 242 -21.67 -23.61 5.34
N GLU A 243 -22.43 -22.91 6.16
CA GLU A 243 -22.17 -21.56 6.61
C GLU A 243 -21.36 -21.58 7.91
N HIS A 244 -20.15 -21.02 7.85
CA HIS A 244 -19.27 -20.82 8.99
C HIS A 244 -19.28 -19.34 9.38
N VAL A 245 -19.77 -19.04 10.59
CA VAL A 245 -19.87 -17.65 11.08
C VAL A 245 -18.72 -17.32 12.00
N LEU A 246 -18.04 -16.19 11.77
CA LEU A 246 -16.94 -15.67 12.58
C LEU A 246 -17.32 -14.32 13.19
N SER A 247 -17.14 -14.15 14.51
CA SER A 247 -17.52 -12.90 15.20
C SER A 247 -16.41 -11.85 15.15
N THR A 248 -16.68 -10.66 14.63
CA THR A 248 -15.71 -9.54 14.60
C THR A 248 -15.81 -8.64 15.83
N ARG A 249 -16.76 -8.87 16.75
CA ARG A 249 -17.02 -8.01 17.91
C ARG A 249 -15.81 -7.82 18.83
N LYS A 250 -15.01 -8.87 19.02
CA LYS A 250 -13.82 -8.84 19.88
C LYS A 250 -12.61 -8.21 19.18
N THR A 251 -12.52 -8.35 17.86
CA THR A 251 -11.35 -7.94 17.07
C THR A 251 -11.50 -6.55 16.45
N GLY A 252 -12.73 -6.02 16.40
CA GLY A 252 -13.06 -4.63 16.04
C GLY A 252 -13.89 -4.48 14.76
N ILE A 253 -15.10 -3.95 14.91
CA ILE A 253 -16.12 -3.80 13.84
C ILE A 253 -15.68 -2.85 12.70
N LYS A 254 -14.75 -1.95 13.01
CA LYS A 254 -14.26 -0.92 12.09
C LYS A 254 -13.23 -1.43 11.08
N HIS A 255 -12.64 -2.60 11.30
CA HIS A 255 -11.55 -3.14 10.48
C HIS A 255 -12.08 -3.94 9.27
N GLY A 256 -11.22 -4.10 8.26
CA GLY A 256 -11.47 -5.01 7.14
C GLY A 256 -11.04 -6.43 7.49
N TYR A 257 -11.74 -7.43 6.96
CA TYR A 257 -11.44 -8.85 7.20
C TYR A 257 -11.41 -9.60 5.88
N LEU A 258 -10.31 -10.29 5.63
CA LEU A 258 -10.09 -11.17 4.49
C LEU A 258 -9.84 -12.59 4.99
N ILE A 259 -10.40 -13.58 4.30
CA ILE A 259 -10.18 -15.00 4.58
C ILE A 259 -8.97 -15.47 3.79
N ASP A 260 -7.99 -16.04 4.47
CA ASP A 260 -6.74 -16.55 3.90
C ASP A 260 -6.77 -18.08 3.83
N VAL A 261 -7.41 -18.60 2.77
CA VAL A 261 -7.60 -20.03 2.52
C VAL A 261 -7.64 -20.29 1.02
N ASP A 262 -7.27 -21.49 0.58
CA ASP A 262 -7.33 -21.89 -0.83
C ASP A 262 -8.71 -21.66 -1.48
N GLU A 263 -8.71 -21.14 -2.71
CA GLU A 263 -9.91 -20.79 -3.49
C GLU A 263 -10.90 -21.96 -3.64
N LYS A 264 -10.39 -23.19 -3.77
CA LYS A 264 -11.20 -24.41 -3.91
C LYS A 264 -12.02 -24.75 -2.66
N SER A 265 -11.69 -24.14 -1.53
CA SER A 265 -12.33 -24.40 -0.23
C SER A 265 -13.48 -23.43 0.06
N ILE A 266 -13.73 -22.43 -0.80
CA ILE A 266 -14.71 -21.37 -0.53
C ILE A 266 -15.63 -21.18 -1.73
N ARG A 267 -16.94 -21.11 -1.47
CA ARG A 267 -17.94 -20.81 -2.49
C ARG A 267 -18.19 -19.31 -2.63
N TYR A 268 -18.39 -18.62 -1.51
CA TYR A 268 -18.43 -17.16 -1.41
C TYR A 268 -18.31 -16.73 0.05
N ILE A 269 -18.04 -15.44 0.28
CA ILE A 269 -17.94 -14.84 1.61
C ILE A 269 -18.94 -13.68 1.73
N LYS A 270 -19.73 -13.68 2.79
CA LYS A 270 -20.64 -12.60 3.17
C LYS A 270 -20.06 -11.84 4.34
N ARG A 271 -20.17 -10.51 4.31
CA ARG A 271 -19.72 -9.62 5.39
C ARG A 271 -20.91 -8.85 5.91
N SER A 272 -21.18 -9.03 7.20
CA SER A 272 -22.14 -8.24 7.96
C SER A 272 -21.38 -7.29 8.88
N GLU A 273 -22.09 -6.42 9.59
CA GLU A 273 -21.45 -5.45 10.49
C GLU A 273 -20.58 -6.15 11.55
N ASN A 274 -21.09 -7.19 12.21
CA ASN A 274 -20.47 -7.83 13.38
C ASN A 274 -19.94 -9.25 13.14
N GLU A 275 -20.00 -9.72 11.90
CA GLU A 275 -19.64 -11.09 11.56
C GLU A 275 -19.22 -11.25 10.09
N VAL A 276 -18.39 -12.26 9.85
CA VAL A 276 -18.03 -12.72 8.52
C VAL A 276 -18.54 -14.14 8.37
N THR A 277 -19.33 -14.39 7.33
CA THR A 277 -19.90 -15.70 7.04
C THR A 277 -19.24 -16.29 5.81
N ILE A 278 -18.59 -17.43 5.99
CA ILE A 278 -17.88 -18.17 4.95
C ILE A 278 -18.77 -19.33 4.53
N VAL A 279 -19.04 -19.46 3.23
CA VAL A 279 -19.79 -20.59 2.70
C VAL A 279 -18.82 -21.54 2.01
N SER A 280 -18.72 -22.76 2.52
CA SER A 280 -17.71 -23.75 2.14
C SER A 280 -18.32 -25.16 2.08
N PRO A 281 -17.80 -26.08 1.25
CA PRO A 281 -18.18 -27.50 1.32
C PRO A 281 -17.73 -28.20 2.62
N GLN A 282 -16.97 -27.52 3.49
CA GLN A 282 -16.48 -28.10 4.73
C GLN A 282 -17.58 -28.25 5.79
N GLU A 283 -17.91 -29.48 6.17
CA GLU A 283 -18.95 -29.72 7.18
C GLU A 283 -18.48 -29.42 8.62
N LYS A 284 -17.18 -29.61 8.89
CA LYS A 284 -16.63 -29.57 10.25
C LYS A 284 -16.26 -28.16 10.68
N SER A 285 -16.56 -27.86 11.94
CA SER A 285 -16.05 -26.64 12.57
C SER A 285 -14.53 -26.68 12.65
N GLY A 286 -13.90 -25.52 12.45
CA GLY A 286 -12.45 -25.41 12.33
C GLY A 286 -11.94 -24.03 12.74
N VAL A 287 -10.61 -23.88 12.66
CA VAL A 287 -9.93 -22.60 12.77
C VAL A 287 -9.74 -22.05 11.37
N TRP A 288 -10.11 -20.80 11.17
CA TRP A 288 -9.91 -20.07 9.93
C TRP A 288 -8.74 -19.10 10.11
N ASN A 289 -7.89 -18.99 9.08
CA ASN A 289 -6.88 -17.95 8.99
C ASN A 289 -7.50 -16.73 8.30
N LEU A 290 -7.22 -15.54 8.84
CA LEU A 290 -7.74 -14.28 8.33
C LEU A 290 -6.64 -13.24 8.32
N LEU A 291 -6.77 -12.28 7.40
CA LEU A 291 -6.07 -11.00 7.46
C LEU A 291 -7.03 -9.93 7.96
N LYS A 292 -6.67 -9.27 9.06
CA LYS A 292 -7.36 -8.08 9.56
C LYS A 292 -6.63 -6.86 9.04
N ILE A 293 -7.32 -6.05 8.25
CA ILE A 293 -6.85 -4.73 7.80
C ILE A 293 -7.29 -3.71 8.84
N THR A 294 -6.36 -3.29 9.68
CA THR A 294 -6.63 -2.34 10.75
C THR A 294 -6.94 -0.98 10.16
N LYS A 295 -8.21 -0.55 10.28
CA LYS A 295 -8.60 0.84 10.03
C LYS A 295 -7.65 1.80 10.74
N PHE A 296 -7.01 2.63 9.94
CA PHE A 296 -5.94 3.49 10.39
C PHE A 296 -6.50 4.79 10.98
N GLU A 297 -6.05 5.13 12.19
CA GLU A 297 -6.36 6.39 12.88
C GLU A 297 -5.03 7.13 13.13
N LYS A 298 -4.82 8.27 12.44
CA LYS A 298 -3.53 9.00 12.44
C LYS A 298 -2.99 9.34 13.83
N GLU A 299 -3.89 9.54 14.78
CA GLU A 299 -3.57 9.91 16.17
C GLU A 299 -2.83 8.80 16.94
N LYS A 300 -2.88 7.55 16.47
CA LYS A 300 -2.37 6.37 17.20
C LYS A 300 -0.95 5.93 16.82
N VAL A 301 -0.33 6.58 15.83
CA VAL A 301 0.90 6.06 15.18
C VAL A 301 2.18 6.73 15.67
N GLY A 302 2.06 7.86 16.37
CA GLY A 302 3.22 8.61 16.84
C GLY A 302 4.06 9.20 15.70
N SER A 303 5.33 9.50 16.00
CA SER A 303 6.30 10.00 15.02
C SER A 303 6.92 8.85 14.24
N LEU A 304 6.85 8.90 12.91
CA LEU A 304 7.51 7.96 12.01
C LEU A 304 8.71 8.62 11.35
N GLU A 305 9.82 7.87 11.19
CA GLU A 305 10.99 8.32 10.43
C GLU A 305 10.67 8.45 8.94
N TYR A 306 9.97 7.47 8.38
CA TYR A 306 9.55 7.45 6.98
C TYR A 306 8.08 7.84 6.82
N GLU A 307 7.77 8.49 5.69
CA GLU A 307 6.41 8.93 5.37
C GLU A 307 5.46 7.73 5.27
N LEU A 308 4.29 7.88 5.91
CA LEU A 308 3.20 6.93 5.80
C LEU A 308 2.47 7.11 4.47
N LEU A 309 2.49 6.07 3.65
CA LEU A 309 1.84 6.05 2.35
C LEU A 309 0.65 5.10 2.36
N SER A 310 -0.34 5.39 1.51
CA SER A 310 -1.53 4.56 1.41
C SER A 310 -2.07 4.52 -0.01
N ASN A 311 -2.89 3.50 -0.28
CA ASN A 311 -3.74 3.45 -1.46
C ASN A 311 -5.15 4.01 -1.19
N ARG A 312 -5.29 4.85 -0.15
CA ARG A 312 -6.58 5.42 0.22
C ARG A 312 -7.13 6.34 -0.86
N ARG A 313 -8.42 6.18 -1.15
CA ARG A 313 -9.17 7.13 -1.96
C ARG A 313 -9.83 8.18 -1.07
N ILE A 314 -9.90 9.40 -1.55
CA ILE A 314 -10.63 10.50 -0.94
C ILE A 314 -12.10 10.10 -0.91
N ASN A 315 -12.71 10.13 0.28
CA ASN A 315 -14.12 9.87 0.47
C ASN A 315 -14.94 11.00 -0.19
N ARG A 316 -15.39 10.76 -1.43
CA ARG A 316 -16.24 11.66 -2.23
C ARG A 316 -17.37 10.86 -2.83
N PHE A 317 -18.55 11.47 -2.92
CA PHE A 317 -19.75 10.86 -3.52
C PHE A 317 -19.47 10.23 -4.88
N ILE A 318 -18.77 10.95 -5.77
CA ILE A 318 -18.47 10.47 -7.13
C ILE A 318 -17.65 9.17 -7.14
N ASN A 319 -16.75 8.98 -6.16
CA ASN A 319 -15.93 7.77 -6.08
C ASN A 319 -16.78 6.57 -5.67
N LYS A 320 -17.68 6.75 -4.70
CA LYS A 320 -18.62 5.70 -4.29
C LYS A 320 -19.65 5.39 -5.36
N TYR A 321 -20.13 6.42 -6.06
CA TYR A 321 -21.14 6.29 -7.10
C TYR A 321 -20.65 5.48 -8.30
N VAL A 322 -19.41 5.74 -8.77
CA VAL A 322 -18.83 5.00 -9.90
C VAL A 322 -18.76 3.49 -9.62
N ASN A 323 -18.48 3.09 -8.38
CA ASN A 323 -18.46 1.66 -8.00
C ASN A 323 -19.82 0.95 -8.13
N LYS A 324 -20.95 1.70 -8.13
CA LYS A 324 -22.29 1.14 -8.36
C LYS A 324 -22.67 1.11 -9.84
N GLN A 325 -21.94 1.80 -10.71
CA GLN A 325 -22.31 1.96 -12.11
C GLN A 325 -21.57 0.94 -12.99
N ALA A 326 -22.31 0.22 -13.84
CA ALA A 326 -21.75 -0.83 -14.69
C ALA A 326 -20.98 -0.30 -15.92
N LEU A 327 -21.11 0.99 -16.25
CA LEU A 327 -20.53 1.58 -17.46
C LEU A 327 -19.24 2.33 -17.13
N ILE A 328 -18.13 1.87 -17.72
CA ILE A 328 -16.83 2.54 -17.64
C ILE A 328 -16.75 3.59 -18.76
N VAL A 329 -16.65 4.86 -18.39
CA VAL A 329 -16.51 5.97 -19.33
C VAL A 329 -15.02 6.23 -19.60
N LYS A 330 -14.50 5.81 -20.75
CA LYS A 330 -13.07 5.97 -21.09
C LYS A 330 -12.77 7.35 -21.70
N THR A 331 -12.68 8.38 -20.85
CA THR A 331 -12.35 9.76 -21.27
C THR A 331 -11.15 10.33 -20.52
N LYS A 332 -10.53 11.39 -21.05
CA LYS A 332 -9.49 12.14 -20.34
C LYS A 332 -9.99 12.65 -18.98
N GLY A 333 -11.25 13.08 -18.89
CA GLY A 333 -11.88 13.49 -17.64
C GLY A 333 -11.94 12.37 -16.60
N GLU A 334 -12.19 11.14 -17.04
CA GLU A 334 -12.18 9.96 -16.17
C GLU A 334 -10.78 9.63 -15.65
N ILE A 335 -9.75 9.71 -16.51
CA ILE A 335 -8.36 9.50 -16.09
C ILE A 335 -7.97 10.53 -15.01
N ILE A 336 -8.32 11.81 -15.22
CA ILE A 336 -8.09 12.88 -14.25
C ILE A 336 -8.85 12.60 -12.95
N ARG A 337 -10.11 12.14 -13.03
CA ARG A 337 -10.90 11.76 -11.84
C ARG A 337 -10.23 10.62 -11.08
N MET A 338 -9.78 9.57 -11.76
CA MET A 338 -9.12 8.42 -11.15
C MET A 338 -7.84 8.82 -10.42
N VAL A 339 -6.97 9.63 -11.04
CA VAL A 339 -5.77 10.15 -10.38
C VAL A 339 -6.13 10.97 -9.14
N ASN A 340 -7.05 11.93 -9.30
CA ASN A 340 -7.50 12.80 -8.20
C ASN A 340 -8.37 12.08 -7.16
N SER A 341 -8.68 10.80 -7.36
CA SER A 341 -9.41 10.00 -6.38
C SER A 341 -8.53 9.58 -5.22
N PHE A 342 -7.20 9.50 -5.39
CA PHE A 342 -6.28 9.09 -4.33
C PHE A 342 -5.82 10.25 -3.45
N GLU A 343 -5.58 10.01 -2.16
CA GLU A 343 -5.07 11.04 -1.26
C GLU A 343 -3.69 11.57 -1.68
N ILE A 344 -2.87 10.73 -2.32
CA ILE A 344 -1.55 11.09 -2.84
C ILE A 344 -1.60 12.13 -3.97
N SER A 345 -2.77 12.36 -4.60
CA SER A 345 -2.95 13.43 -5.59
C SER A 345 -2.73 14.85 -5.04
N LYS A 346 -2.56 15.00 -3.72
CA LYS A 346 -2.13 16.26 -3.11
C LYS A 346 -0.69 16.62 -3.47
N SER A 347 0.20 15.61 -3.63
CA SER A 347 1.62 15.82 -3.94
C SER A 347 1.91 15.83 -5.45
N VAL A 348 1.00 15.33 -6.29
CA VAL A 348 1.21 15.22 -7.74
C VAL A 348 -0.02 15.65 -8.54
N GLU A 349 0.20 16.27 -9.69
CA GLU A 349 -0.87 16.73 -10.58
C GLU A 349 -0.73 16.11 -11.96
N LEU A 350 -1.78 15.45 -12.46
CA LEU A 350 -1.86 15.04 -13.87
C LEU A 350 -2.21 16.26 -14.73
N VAL A 351 -1.22 16.73 -15.50
CA VAL A 351 -1.34 17.91 -16.37
C VAL A 351 -2.01 17.55 -17.69
N ASP A 352 -1.60 16.44 -18.30
CA ASP A 352 -2.05 16.05 -19.63
C ASP A 352 -1.94 14.54 -19.89
N VAL A 353 -2.65 14.07 -20.92
CA VAL A 353 -2.67 12.68 -21.37
C VAL A 353 -2.49 12.66 -22.88
N GLN A 354 -1.48 11.95 -23.36
CA GLN A 354 -1.13 11.87 -24.78
C GLN A 354 -1.11 10.42 -25.25
N ILE A 355 -1.58 10.16 -26.47
CA ILE A 355 -1.49 8.84 -27.11
C ILE A 355 -0.37 8.91 -28.14
N LYS A 356 0.62 8.03 -28.01
CA LYS A 356 1.78 7.91 -28.91
C LYS A 356 1.87 6.50 -29.47
N ASP A 357 2.42 6.34 -30.66
CA ASP A 357 2.58 5.00 -31.25
C ASP A 357 3.67 4.19 -30.54
N LYS A 358 4.73 4.86 -30.05
CA LYS A 358 5.81 4.24 -29.26
C LYS A 358 6.32 5.20 -28.19
N LEU A 359 6.89 4.65 -27.12
CA LEU A 359 7.58 5.44 -26.11
C LEU A 359 8.91 5.95 -26.66
N GLN A 360 9.16 7.24 -26.49
CA GLN A 360 10.44 7.86 -26.82
C GLN A 360 11.16 8.22 -25.51
N GLY A 361 12.36 7.68 -25.29
CA GLY A 361 13.16 7.94 -24.08
C GLY A 361 13.16 6.81 -23.05
N LYS A 362 13.73 7.09 -21.87
CA LYS A 362 13.86 6.15 -20.76
C LYS A 362 12.52 6.01 -20.03
N ARG A 363 12.11 4.77 -19.70
CA ARG A 363 10.96 4.51 -18.83
C ARG A 363 11.24 5.02 -17.42
N ILE A 364 10.36 5.88 -16.91
CA ILE A 364 10.39 6.40 -15.55
C ILE A 364 9.54 5.48 -14.66
N SER A 365 8.25 5.34 -14.99
CA SER A 365 7.35 4.41 -14.33
C SER A 365 7.70 2.93 -14.56
N TYR A 366 7.15 2.07 -13.70
CA TYR A 366 7.22 0.62 -13.85
C TYR A 366 5.90 -0.03 -13.38
N PRO A 367 5.60 -1.25 -13.84
CA PRO A 367 4.38 -1.95 -13.42
C PRO A 367 4.48 -2.39 -11.95
N ILE A 368 3.54 -1.94 -11.12
CA ILE A 368 3.45 -2.34 -9.70
C ILE A 368 2.65 -3.64 -9.51
N ASN A 369 1.79 -3.99 -10.46
CA ASN A 369 0.95 -5.19 -10.40
C ASN A 369 1.34 -6.26 -11.44
N PRO A 370 2.62 -6.66 -11.60
CA PRO A 370 3.04 -7.57 -12.68
C PRO A 370 2.35 -8.95 -12.62
N PHE A 371 1.80 -9.33 -11.47
CA PHE A 371 1.10 -10.59 -11.22
C PHE A 371 -0.36 -10.63 -11.72
N ILE A 372 -0.93 -9.50 -12.16
CA ILE A 372 -2.30 -9.49 -12.70
C ILE A 372 -2.28 -10.05 -14.13
N SER A 373 -2.79 -11.26 -14.32
CA SER A 373 -2.71 -12.00 -15.59
C SER A 373 -3.34 -11.29 -16.81
N ASP A 374 -4.19 -10.28 -16.64
CA ASP A 374 -4.84 -9.58 -17.77
C ASP A 374 -3.89 -8.75 -18.64
N TYR A 375 -2.58 -8.74 -18.33
CA TYR A 375 -1.52 -8.24 -19.23
C TYR A 375 -1.26 -9.14 -20.46
N ILE A 376 -1.99 -10.25 -20.69
CA ILE A 376 -1.82 -11.25 -21.78
C ILE A 376 -1.90 -10.70 -23.23
N SER A 377 -2.07 -9.40 -23.45
CA SER A 377 -1.92 -8.85 -24.79
C SER A 377 -0.45 -8.56 -25.10
N ASP A 378 0.02 -9.02 -26.25
CA ASP A 378 1.33 -8.70 -26.84
C ASP A 378 1.60 -7.18 -26.76
N GLU A 379 2.40 -6.76 -25.77
CA GLU A 379 2.68 -5.33 -25.48
C GLU A 379 3.33 -4.63 -26.68
N SER A 380 3.94 -5.40 -27.59
CA SER A 380 4.68 -4.89 -28.74
C SER A 380 3.83 -4.08 -29.73
N ASN A 381 2.52 -4.30 -29.77
CA ASN A 381 1.60 -3.65 -30.71
C ASN A 381 0.68 -2.60 -30.07
N LYS A 382 0.76 -2.38 -28.75
CA LYS A 382 -0.09 -1.39 -28.08
C LYS A 382 0.45 0.02 -28.28
N LYS A 383 -0.46 0.98 -28.45
CA LYS A 383 -0.12 2.40 -28.36
C LYS A 383 0.21 2.75 -26.91
N VAL A 384 1.09 3.73 -26.74
CA VAL A 384 1.50 4.23 -25.43
C VAL A 384 0.56 5.37 -25.01
N MET A 385 -0.10 5.21 -23.87
CA MET A 385 -0.78 6.31 -23.18
C MET A 385 0.22 6.97 -22.22
N LEU A 386 0.74 8.12 -22.61
CA LEU A 386 1.68 8.91 -21.83
C LEU A 386 0.92 9.87 -20.91
N LEU A 387 1.10 9.68 -19.60
CA LEU A 387 0.50 10.48 -18.54
C LEU A 387 1.56 11.48 -18.06
N LEU A 388 1.27 12.78 -18.22
CA LEU A 388 2.19 13.86 -17.90
C LEU A 388 1.88 14.45 -16.54
N PHE A 389 2.80 14.31 -15.59
CA PHE A 389 2.61 14.75 -14.22
C PHE A 389 3.54 15.90 -13.84
N ARG A 390 3.05 16.78 -12.98
CA ARG A 390 3.83 17.82 -12.31
C ARG A 390 3.90 17.51 -10.82
N ASN A 391 5.09 17.61 -10.24
CA ASN A 391 5.25 17.51 -8.79
C ASN A 391 4.80 18.83 -8.13
N ARG A 392 4.01 18.74 -7.05
CA ARG A 392 3.59 19.90 -6.25
C ARG A 392 4.48 20.15 -5.02
N GLY A 393 5.36 19.20 -4.70
CA GLY A 393 6.38 19.32 -3.66
C GLY A 393 7.80 19.13 -4.20
N GLU A 394 8.74 18.91 -3.29
CA GLU A 394 10.11 18.53 -3.65
C GLU A 394 10.15 17.09 -4.17
N GLN A 395 11.04 16.83 -5.13
CA GLN A 395 11.27 15.47 -5.58
C GLN A 395 12.06 14.71 -4.51
N SER A 396 11.41 13.69 -3.94
CA SER A 396 12.04 12.71 -3.05
C SER A 396 12.38 11.42 -3.80
N PHE A 397 13.13 10.52 -3.15
CA PHE A 397 13.53 9.22 -3.69
C PHE A 397 12.35 8.27 -4.01
N ILE A 398 11.13 8.60 -3.55
CA ILE A 398 9.89 7.85 -3.83
C ILE A 398 9.02 8.45 -4.95
N SER A 399 9.43 9.58 -5.55
CA SER A 399 8.60 10.32 -6.51
C SER A 399 8.19 9.46 -7.71
N ASN A 400 9.16 8.74 -8.30
CA ASN A 400 8.90 7.85 -9.45
C ASN A 400 8.05 6.63 -9.09
N ASP A 401 8.05 6.23 -7.82
CA ASP A 401 7.24 5.13 -7.32
C ASP A 401 5.77 5.57 -7.15
N ILE A 402 5.52 6.81 -6.72
CA ILE A 402 4.18 7.42 -6.68
C ILE A 402 3.60 7.49 -8.10
N LEU A 403 4.40 7.88 -9.08
CA LEU A 403 4.02 7.81 -10.49
C LEU A 403 3.63 6.39 -10.89
N SER A 404 4.49 5.42 -10.59
CA SER A 404 4.28 4.01 -10.93
C SER A 404 3.00 3.46 -10.31
N PHE A 405 2.65 3.89 -9.09
CA PHE A 405 1.39 3.57 -8.42
C PHE A 405 0.17 4.09 -9.20
N LEU A 406 0.14 5.40 -9.51
CA LEU A 406 -1.00 6.00 -10.21
C LEU A 406 -1.15 5.45 -11.63
N VAL A 407 -0.03 5.28 -12.34
CA VAL A 407 0.00 4.70 -13.69
C VAL A 407 -0.48 3.26 -13.68
N SER A 408 -0.04 2.45 -12.70
CA SER A 408 -0.46 1.05 -12.57
C SER A 408 -1.95 0.92 -12.25
N GLU A 409 -2.53 1.86 -11.51
CA GLU A 409 -3.98 1.88 -11.29
C GLU A 409 -4.72 2.22 -12.59
N ILE A 410 -4.27 3.23 -13.36
CA ILE A 410 -4.88 3.56 -14.66
C ILE A 410 -4.78 2.38 -15.62
N GLN A 411 -3.61 1.73 -15.69
CA GLN A 411 -3.35 0.61 -16.58
C GLN A 411 -4.38 -0.53 -16.43
N ARG A 412 -4.93 -0.75 -15.23
CA ARG A 412 -5.96 -1.76 -14.98
C ARG A 412 -7.29 -1.48 -15.67
N TYR A 413 -7.59 -0.21 -15.96
CA TYR A 413 -8.85 0.20 -16.62
C TYR A 413 -8.66 0.45 -18.12
N PHE A 414 -7.42 0.65 -18.57
CA PHE A 414 -7.05 0.96 -19.95
C PHE A 414 -6.11 -0.10 -20.55
N LEU A 415 -6.57 -1.36 -20.54
CA LEU A 415 -5.82 -2.52 -21.02
C LEU A 415 -5.40 -2.44 -22.49
N GLU A 416 -6.11 -1.66 -23.31
CA GLU A 416 -5.80 -1.45 -24.72
C GLU A 416 -4.55 -0.61 -24.97
N TYR A 417 -4.06 0.11 -23.95
CA TYR A 417 -2.85 0.93 -24.02
C TYR A 417 -1.75 0.36 -23.12
N GLN A 418 -0.51 0.70 -23.46
CA GLN A 418 0.59 0.65 -22.51
C GLN A 418 0.68 2.02 -21.82
N CYS A 419 0.33 2.09 -20.55
CA CYS A 419 0.34 3.32 -19.78
C CYS A 419 1.75 3.60 -19.24
N GLU A 420 2.25 4.81 -19.44
CA GLU A 420 3.56 5.25 -18.96
C GLU A 420 3.43 6.65 -18.34
N GLY A 421 4.10 6.89 -17.21
CA GLY A 421 4.14 8.18 -16.52
C GLY A 421 5.47 8.89 -16.72
N THR A 422 5.42 10.22 -16.88
CA THR A 422 6.62 11.06 -16.92
C THR A 422 6.36 12.40 -16.24
N TRP A 423 7.44 13.04 -15.77
CA TRP A 423 7.42 14.40 -15.23
C TRP A 423 7.45 15.45 -16.34
N VAL A 424 6.85 16.63 -16.10
CA VAL A 424 6.87 17.83 -16.95
C VAL A 424 7.25 19.09 -16.20
#